data_AF-A0A2A4EX21-F1
#
_entry.id   AF-A0A2A4EX21-F1
#
_cell.length_a   1.000
_cell.length_b   1.000
_cell.length_c   1.000
_cell.angle_alpha   90.00
_cell.angle_beta   90.00
_cell.angle_gamma   90.00
#
_symmetry.space_group_name_H-M   'P 1'
#
loop_
_entity.id
_entity.type
_entity.pdbx_description
1 polymer ?
#
loop_
_entity_poly.entity_id
_entity_poly.type
_entity_poly.pdbx_seq_one_letter_code
_entity_poly.pdbx_strand_id
1 'polypeptide(L)'
;MTTVQPDWLALATRFAQLPDAQRAVFIDKLGAAGIDFRVLPIPPRAPRGERVPASFAQTRLWLHQRLIDARDAYHITERLALTGPLDAHALRLACDALIARHEALRTTFDEAADGVMQTIHPPLRCPWRETDLASLAEPQRGTRADEVAAVDEAEAFDLGVAPLMRAHLIRLDATHHRLALTVHHIVSDGWSSGVMLDELAAFYRAYATDTPVPLAPLPIQYADYALWQRRWLDAGERDRQLAFWRERLDPQRGVLALPGAAARPARR
;
A
#
# COMPACT_ATOMS: atom_id res chain seq x y z
N MET A 1 -22.04 31.59 25.01
CA MET A 1 -21.43 31.83 23.69
C MET A 1 -21.00 30.49 23.13
N THR A 2 -21.77 29.93 22.19
CA THR A 2 -21.42 28.70 21.48
C THR A 2 -20.21 28.99 20.61
N THR A 3 -19.05 28.43 20.97
CA THR A 3 -17.87 28.41 20.10
C THR A 3 -18.23 27.59 18.87
N VAL A 4 -18.49 28.26 17.74
CA VAL A 4 -18.67 27.61 16.45
C VAL A 4 -17.40 26.84 16.16
N GLN A 5 -17.48 25.51 16.09
CA GLN A 5 -16.33 24.71 15.72
C GLN A 5 -15.93 25.05 14.27
N PRO A 6 -14.64 25.25 13.99
CA PRO A 6 -14.17 25.50 12.63
C PRO A 6 -14.54 24.34 11.70
N ASP A 7 -14.90 24.66 10.46
CA ASP A 7 -15.01 23.66 9.41
C ASP A 7 -13.60 23.17 9.03
N TRP A 8 -13.19 22.07 9.65
CA TRP A 8 -11.87 21.46 9.45
C TRP A 8 -11.62 21.05 8.01
N LEU A 9 -12.65 20.59 7.30
CA LEU A 9 -12.53 20.18 5.91
C LEU A 9 -12.31 21.39 5.01
N ALA A 10 -13.07 22.47 5.20
CA ALA A 10 -12.86 23.71 4.45
C ALA A 10 -11.46 24.28 4.66
N LEU A 11 -10.95 24.25 5.90
CA LEU A 11 -9.57 24.66 6.20
C LEU A 11 -8.52 23.76 5.55
N ALA A 12 -8.71 22.44 5.59
CA ALA A 12 -7.82 21.48 4.95
C ALA A 12 -7.79 21.63 3.42
N THR A 13 -8.97 21.79 2.80
CA THR A 13 -9.10 22.03 1.36
C THR A 13 -8.42 23.33 0.96
N ARG A 14 -8.62 24.40 1.73
CA ARG A 14 -7.94 25.68 1.49
C ARG A 14 -6.43 25.52 1.60
N PHE A 15 -5.93 24.91 2.66
CA PHE A 15 -4.50 24.65 2.84
C PHE A 15 -3.89 23.90 1.64
N ALA A 16 -4.57 22.86 1.16
CA ALA A 16 -4.11 22.04 0.05
C ALA A 16 -4.04 22.82 -1.28
N GLN A 17 -4.83 23.87 -1.45
CA GLN A 17 -4.85 24.71 -2.66
C GLN A 17 -3.87 25.88 -2.61
N LEU A 18 -3.28 26.18 -1.45
CA LEU A 18 -2.32 27.27 -1.33
C LEU A 18 -0.99 26.95 -2.04
N PRO A 19 -0.35 27.95 -2.66
CA PRO A 19 1.05 27.87 -3.09
C PRO A 19 1.98 27.52 -1.93
N ASP A 20 3.08 26.84 -2.23
CA ASP A 20 4.04 26.34 -1.22
C ASP A 20 4.48 27.43 -0.24
N ALA A 21 4.86 28.61 -0.76
CA ALA A 21 5.30 29.75 0.05
C ALA A 21 4.22 30.30 1.00
N GLN A 22 2.93 30.05 0.73
CA GLN A 22 1.82 30.54 1.56
C GLN A 22 1.36 29.53 2.62
N ARG A 23 1.78 28.26 2.53
CA ARG A 23 1.34 27.21 3.47
C ARG A 23 1.87 27.43 4.88
N ALA A 24 3.14 27.81 5.04
CA ALA A 24 3.71 28.12 6.35
C ALA A 24 2.98 29.29 7.02
N VAL A 25 2.78 30.38 6.28
CA VAL A 25 2.02 31.56 6.74
C VAL A 25 0.59 31.19 7.13
N PHE A 26 -0.05 30.27 6.42
CA PHE A 26 -1.38 29.79 6.75
C PHE A 26 -1.39 29.02 8.07
N ILE A 27 -0.44 28.11 8.29
CA ILE A 27 -0.30 27.39 9.56
C ILE A 27 -0.03 28.35 10.72
N ASP A 28 0.84 29.33 10.55
CA ASP A 28 1.12 30.34 11.58
C ASP A 28 -0.13 31.12 11.97
N LYS A 29 -0.95 31.51 10.97
CA LYS A 29 -2.23 32.20 11.21
C LYS A 29 -3.25 31.31 11.91
N LEU A 30 -3.31 30.02 11.58
CA LEU A 30 -4.16 29.06 12.31
C LEU A 30 -3.71 28.94 13.77
N GLY A 31 -2.40 28.80 14.00
CA GLY A 31 -1.83 28.75 15.35
C GLY A 31 -2.16 30.01 16.15
N ALA A 32 -2.02 31.20 15.55
CA ALA A 32 -2.39 32.46 16.19
C ALA A 32 -3.89 32.58 16.50
N ALA A 33 -4.74 31.90 15.73
CA ALA A 33 -6.18 31.78 15.97
C ALA A 33 -6.56 30.66 16.97
N GLY A 34 -5.57 29.98 17.58
CA GLY A 34 -5.80 28.87 18.50
C GLY A 34 -6.25 27.57 17.81
N ILE A 35 -6.10 27.47 16.49
CA ILE A 35 -6.42 26.30 15.70
C ILE A 35 -5.18 25.43 15.55
N ASP A 36 -5.29 24.19 16.04
CA ASP A 36 -4.25 23.18 15.82
C ASP A 36 -4.33 22.63 14.40
N PHE A 37 -3.39 23.03 13.54
CA PHE A 37 -3.34 22.55 12.15
C PHE A 37 -3.19 21.02 12.04
N ARG A 38 -2.76 20.33 13.10
CA ARG A 38 -2.60 18.87 13.13
C ARG A 38 -3.94 18.13 13.12
N VAL A 39 -5.04 18.82 13.43
CA VAL A 39 -6.39 18.24 13.38
C VAL A 39 -7.03 18.31 11.99
N LEU A 40 -6.37 18.96 11.02
CA LEU A 40 -6.92 19.11 9.68
C LEU A 40 -6.93 17.75 8.95
N PRO A 41 -8.09 17.32 8.41
CA PRO A 41 -8.21 16.04 7.70
C PRO A 41 -7.49 16.06 6.35
N ILE A 42 -7.36 14.90 5.73
CA ILE A 42 -6.94 14.78 4.33
C ILE A 42 -8.12 15.21 3.44
N PRO A 43 -7.97 16.23 2.59
CA PRO A 43 -9.04 16.63 1.68
C PRO A 43 -9.26 15.54 0.61
N PRO A 44 -10.50 15.08 0.41
CA PRO A 44 -10.79 14.01 -0.54
C PRO A 44 -10.55 14.48 -1.97
N ARG A 45 -9.87 13.66 -2.78
CA ARG A 45 -9.64 13.88 -4.22
C ARG A 45 -9.20 15.31 -4.57
N ALA A 46 -8.25 15.84 -3.80
CA ALA A 46 -7.68 17.14 -4.11
C ALA A 46 -7.13 17.13 -5.55
N PRO A 47 -7.23 18.25 -6.31
CA PRO A 47 -6.67 18.33 -7.64
C PRO A 47 -5.21 17.86 -7.65
N ARG A 48 -4.93 16.86 -8.48
CA ARG A 48 -3.62 16.24 -8.63
C ARG A 48 -3.19 16.32 -10.09
N GLY A 49 -1.88 16.43 -10.32
CA GLY A 49 -1.32 16.27 -11.65
C GLY A 49 -1.36 14.81 -12.10
N GLU A 50 -0.95 14.56 -13.34
CA GLU A 50 -0.80 13.20 -13.89
C GLU A 50 0.19 12.36 -13.10
N ARG A 51 1.20 13.01 -12.50
CA ARG A 51 2.20 12.40 -11.63
C ARG A 51 2.14 13.02 -10.25
N VAL A 52 2.15 12.18 -9.22
CA VAL A 52 2.06 12.59 -7.82
C VAL A 52 3.33 12.16 -7.09
N PRO A 53 3.98 13.00 -6.28
CA PRO A 53 5.13 12.55 -5.51
C PRO A 53 4.82 11.33 -4.64
N ALA A 54 5.73 10.37 -4.56
CA ALA A 54 5.61 9.24 -3.64
C ALA A 54 5.65 9.70 -2.18
N SER A 55 4.98 8.98 -1.28
CA SER A 55 5.12 9.19 0.17
C SER A 55 6.56 8.90 0.61
N PHE A 56 6.98 9.41 1.77
CA PHE A 56 8.34 9.13 2.26
C PHE A 56 8.60 7.63 2.47
N ALA A 57 7.57 6.87 2.86
CA ALA A 57 7.66 5.42 2.98
C ALA A 57 7.81 4.73 1.62
N GLN A 58 7.04 5.17 0.61
CA GLN A 58 7.15 4.64 -0.74
C GLN A 58 8.52 4.96 -1.38
N THR A 59 9.03 6.18 -1.20
CA THR A 59 10.39 6.54 -1.65
C THR A 59 11.44 5.63 -1.02
N ARG A 60 11.34 5.34 0.29
CA ARG A 60 12.25 4.40 0.96
C ARG A 60 12.18 3.01 0.35
N LEU A 61 10.98 2.47 0.12
CA LEU A 61 10.81 1.13 -0.46
C LEU A 61 11.31 1.05 -1.90
N TRP A 62 11.07 2.09 -2.71
CA TRP A 62 11.61 2.20 -4.06
C TRP A 62 13.15 2.21 -4.06
N LEU A 63 13.78 2.96 -3.15
CA LEU A 63 15.24 2.96 -2.98
C LEU A 63 15.75 1.58 -2.55
N HIS A 64 15.08 0.92 -1.60
CA HIS A 64 15.48 -0.41 -1.13
C HIS A 64 15.47 -1.45 -2.25
N GLN A 65 14.46 -1.44 -3.13
CA GLN A 65 14.38 -2.34 -4.30
C GLN A 65 15.58 -2.20 -5.24
N ARG A 66 16.24 -1.03 -5.25
CA ARG A 66 17.43 -0.75 -6.08
C ARG A 66 18.76 -0.98 -5.38
N LEU A 67 18.78 -0.92 -4.05
CA LEU A 67 20.02 -0.95 -3.25
C LEU A 67 20.30 -2.31 -2.64
N ILE A 68 19.29 -3.15 -2.42
CA ILE A 68 19.42 -4.44 -1.75
C ILE A 68 19.38 -5.56 -2.79
N ASP A 69 20.29 -6.52 -2.67
CA ASP A 69 20.33 -7.73 -3.51
C ASP A 69 19.36 -8.80 -2.98
N ALA A 70 18.08 -8.43 -2.85
CA ALA A 70 16.98 -9.29 -2.42
C ALA A 70 15.67 -8.72 -3.00
N ARG A 71 15.39 -9.05 -4.26
CA ARG A 71 14.36 -8.39 -5.09
C ARG A 71 12.91 -8.72 -4.68
N ASP A 72 12.73 -9.74 -3.86
CA ASP A 72 11.47 -10.23 -3.30
C ASP A 72 11.30 -9.90 -1.81
N ALA A 73 12.29 -9.25 -1.18
CA ALA A 73 12.27 -8.92 0.26
C ALA A 73 11.09 -8.03 0.69
N TYR A 74 10.43 -7.38 -0.27
CA TYR A 74 9.27 -6.52 -0.06
C TYR A 74 8.00 -7.07 -0.70
N HIS A 75 7.92 -8.36 -0.96
CA HIS A 75 6.66 -9.00 -1.28
C HIS A 75 5.86 -9.28 0.00
N ILE A 76 4.56 -9.05 -0.08
CA ILE A 76 3.58 -9.52 0.90
C ILE A 76 2.74 -10.56 0.16
N THR A 77 2.75 -11.79 0.64
CA THR A 77 1.97 -12.88 0.04
C THR A 77 1.02 -13.49 1.06
N GLU A 78 -0.27 -13.46 0.73
CA GLU A 78 -1.31 -14.16 1.45
C GLU A 78 -1.53 -15.53 0.81
N ARG A 79 -1.29 -16.62 1.55
CA ARG A 79 -1.62 -17.99 1.13
C ARG A 79 -2.92 -18.41 1.80
N LEU A 80 -4.02 -18.43 1.05
CA LEU A 80 -5.34 -18.79 1.55
C LEU A 80 -5.66 -20.25 1.20
N ALA A 81 -6.13 -21.02 2.17
CA ALA A 81 -6.79 -22.30 1.91
C ALA A 81 -8.28 -22.04 1.70
N LEU A 82 -8.81 -22.46 0.54
CA LEU A 82 -10.22 -22.32 0.18
C LEU A 82 -10.87 -23.70 0.12
N THR A 83 -11.96 -23.87 0.87
CA THR A 83 -12.68 -25.14 0.97
C THR A 83 -14.13 -24.97 0.53
N GLY A 84 -14.59 -25.88 -0.33
CA GLY A 84 -15.88 -25.86 -0.99
C GLY A 84 -15.79 -25.70 -2.51
N PRO A 85 -16.94 -25.78 -3.21
CA PRO A 85 -16.98 -25.44 -4.63
C PRO A 85 -16.54 -23.98 -4.82
N LEU A 86 -15.70 -23.74 -5.82
CA LEU A 86 -15.13 -22.43 -6.12
C LEU A 86 -15.48 -22.01 -7.55
N ASP A 87 -16.00 -20.80 -7.70
CA ASP A 87 -16.13 -20.16 -9.00
C ASP A 87 -14.85 -19.37 -9.30
N ALA A 88 -13.92 -19.98 -10.05
CA ALA A 88 -12.65 -19.35 -10.40
C ALA A 88 -12.84 -18.06 -11.23
N HIS A 89 -13.90 -17.98 -12.04
CA HIS A 89 -14.19 -16.79 -12.84
C HIS A 89 -14.62 -15.62 -11.95
N ALA A 90 -15.55 -15.87 -11.01
CA ALA A 90 -15.98 -14.86 -10.04
C ALA A 90 -14.81 -14.39 -9.16
N LEU A 91 -13.91 -15.29 -8.77
CA LEU A 91 -12.72 -14.94 -8.00
C LEU A 91 -11.75 -14.07 -8.80
N ARG A 92 -11.52 -14.39 -10.07
CA ARG A 92 -10.70 -13.54 -10.96
C ARG A 92 -11.30 -12.14 -11.13
N LEU A 93 -12.62 -12.05 -11.32
CA LEU A 93 -13.32 -10.76 -11.40
C LEU A 93 -13.21 -9.98 -10.07
N ALA A 94 -13.21 -10.67 -8.93
CA ALA A 94 -12.99 -10.04 -7.63
C ALA A 94 -11.60 -9.41 -7.51
N CYS A 95 -10.56 -10.10 -8.00
CA CYS A 95 -9.21 -9.53 -8.07
C CYS A 95 -9.12 -8.32 -9.01
N ASP A 96 -9.77 -8.37 -10.19
CA ASP A 96 -9.85 -7.22 -11.10
C ASP A 96 -10.52 -6.02 -10.43
N ALA A 97 -11.59 -6.26 -9.66
CA ALA A 97 -12.34 -5.22 -8.96
C ALA A 97 -11.54 -4.57 -7.83
N LEU A 98 -10.72 -5.33 -7.11
CA LEU A 98 -9.76 -4.77 -6.14
C LEU A 98 -8.80 -3.78 -6.81
N ILE A 99 -8.18 -4.18 -7.93
CA ILE A 99 -7.24 -3.33 -8.68
C ILE A 99 -7.96 -2.08 -9.22
N ALA A 100 -9.19 -2.21 -9.69
CA ALA A 100 -9.98 -1.07 -10.15
C ALA A 100 -10.27 -0.07 -9.01
N ARG A 101 -10.65 -0.60 -7.84
CA ARG A 101 -11.07 0.17 -6.66
C ARG A 101 -9.92 0.90 -5.96
N HIS A 102 -8.76 0.25 -5.82
CA HIS A 102 -7.61 0.79 -5.09
C HIS A 102 -6.54 1.30 -6.06
N GLU A 103 -6.36 2.62 -6.11
CA GLU A 103 -5.38 3.23 -7.00
C GLU A 103 -3.95 2.74 -6.75
N ALA A 104 -3.62 2.46 -5.49
CA ALA A 104 -2.32 1.96 -5.11
C ALA A 104 -1.93 0.70 -5.90
N LEU A 105 -2.85 -0.25 -6.09
CA LEU A 105 -2.57 -1.52 -6.78
C LEU A 105 -2.26 -1.35 -8.29
N ARG A 106 -2.73 -0.25 -8.88
CA ARG A 106 -2.51 0.14 -10.28
C ARG A 106 -1.58 1.36 -10.43
N THR A 107 -0.70 1.56 -9.45
CA THR A 107 0.29 2.65 -9.46
C THR A 107 1.67 2.13 -9.80
N THR A 108 2.39 2.84 -10.68
CA THR A 108 3.82 2.63 -10.96
C THR A 108 4.67 3.72 -10.35
N PHE A 109 5.96 3.43 -10.18
CA PHE A 109 6.93 4.30 -9.52
C PHE A 109 8.19 4.45 -10.36
N ASP A 110 8.58 5.69 -10.59
CA ASP A 110 9.78 6.02 -11.35
C ASP A 110 10.45 7.30 -10.81
N GLU A 111 11.73 7.45 -11.13
CA GLU A 111 12.54 8.59 -10.71
C GLU A 111 12.31 9.78 -11.65
N ALA A 112 12.15 10.96 -11.06
CA ALA A 112 12.11 12.24 -11.75
C ALA A 112 13.07 13.23 -11.07
N ALA A 113 13.27 14.41 -11.68
CA ALA A 113 14.11 15.47 -11.13
C ALA A 113 13.72 15.87 -9.69
N ASP A 114 12.43 15.79 -9.36
CA ASP A 114 11.88 16.17 -8.04
C ASP A 114 11.77 14.98 -7.06
N GLY A 115 12.34 13.82 -7.42
CA GLY A 115 12.34 12.59 -6.63
C GLY A 115 11.47 11.48 -7.21
N VAL A 116 11.11 10.50 -6.37
CA VAL A 116 10.29 9.36 -6.80
C VAL A 116 8.82 9.79 -6.96
N MET A 117 8.26 9.50 -8.12
CA MET A 117 6.89 9.87 -8.50
C MET A 117 6.02 8.63 -8.68
N GLN A 118 4.72 8.82 -8.48
CA GLN A 118 3.65 7.86 -8.68
C GLN A 118 2.91 8.20 -9.97
N THR A 119 2.66 7.20 -10.80
CA THR A 119 1.76 7.30 -11.96
C THR A 119 0.60 6.32 -11.75
N ILE A 120 -0.62 6.85 -11.71
CA ILE A 120 -1.84 6.08 -11.43
C ILE A 120 -2.49 5.70 -12.76
N HIS A 121 -2.51 4.42 -13.10
CA HIS A 121 -3.06 3.93 -14.36
C HIS A 121 -4.58 3.76 -14.29
N PRO A 122 -5.32 3.76 -15.41
CA PRO A 122 -6.72 3.32 -15.43
C PRO A 122 -6.90 1.89 -14.85
N PRO A 123 -8.13 1.45 -14.54
CA PRO A 123 -8.36 0.07 -14.08
C PRO A 123 -7.71 -0.98 -14.99
N LEU A 124 -6.95 -1.91 -14.40
CA LEU A 124 -6.23 -2.99 -15.08
C LEU A 124 -6.80 -4.35 -14.66
N ARG A 125 -6.54 -5.37 -15.47
CA ARG A 125 -6.81 -6.77 -15.11
C ARG A 125 -5.72 -7.28 -14.17
N CYS A 126 -6.09 -8.15 -13.24
CA CYS A 126 -5.16 -8.86 -12.38
C CYS A 126 -4.38 -9.90 -13.21
N PRO A 127 -3.03 -9.89 -13.15
CA PRO A 127 -2.21 -11.01 -13.55
C PRO A 127 -2.66 -12.26 -12.79
N TRP A 128 -3.23 -13.21 -13.54
CA TRP A 128 -3.93 -14.37 -12.99
C TRP A 128 -3.31 -15.65 -13.54
N ARG A 129 -2.94 -16.56 -12.64
CA ARG A 129 -2.43 -17.89 -12.97
C ARG A 129 -3.33 -18.95 -12.37
N GLU A 130 -3.45 -20.07 -13.07
CA GLU A 130 -4.12 -21.27 -12.57
C GLU A 130 -3.22 -22.47 -12.74
N THR A 131 -3.07 -23.26 -11.68
CA THR A 131 -2.40 -24.56 -11.72
C THR A 131 -3.36 -25.62 -11.23
N ASP A 132 -3.58 -26.63 -12.05
CA ASP A 132 -4.39 -27.79 -11.69
C ASP A 132 -3.50 -28.95 -11.24
N LEU A 133 -3.63 -29.32 -9.97
CA LEU A 133 -2.92 -30.44 -9.34
C LEU A 133 -3.85 -31.60 -9.01
N ALA A 134 -5.11 -31.56 -9.44
CA ALA A 134 -6.11 -32.57 -9.06
C ALA A 134 -5.79 -33.98 -9.56
N SER A 135 -4.95 -34.12 -10.59
CA SER A 135 -4.51 -35.41 -11.12
C SER A 135 -3.34 -36.04 -10.35
N LEU A 136 -2.69 -35.31 -9.43
CA LEU A 136 -1.60 -35.84 -8.62
C LEU A 136 -2.14 -36.62 -7.41
N ALA A 137 -1.38 -37.62 -6.96
CA ALA A 137 -1.72 -38.39 -5.76
C ALA A 137 -1.35 -37.64 -4.46
N GLU A 138 -2.02 -37.96 -3.36
CA GLU A 138 -1.51 -37.59 -2.03
C GLU A 138 -0.25 -38.40 -1.67
N PRO A 139 0.76 -37.81 -1.00
CA PRO A 139 0.84 -36.44 -0.46
C PRO A 139 1.43 -35.40 -1.43
N GLN A 140 1.67 -35.78 -2.69
CA GLN A 140 2.42 -34.96 -3.67
C GLN A 140 1.70 -33.65 -3.99
N ARG A 141 0.36 -33.63 -3.92
CA ARG A 141 -0.45 -32.42 -4.15
C ARG A 141 -0.07 -31.26 -3.25
N GLY A 142 0.02 -31.50 -1.94
CA GLY A 142 0.35 -30.47 -0.96
C GLY A 142 1.75 -29.88 -1.20
N THR A 143 2.76 -30.74 -1.31
CA THR A 143 4.14 -30.33 -1.58
C THR A 143 4.24 -29.54 -2.88
N ARG A 144 3.61 -30.02 -3.95
CA ARG A 144 3.67 -29.34 -5.24
C ARG A 144 2.97 -27.98 -5.21
N ALA A 145 1.86 -27.86 -4.46
CA ALA A 145 1.19 -26.58 -4.28
C ALA A 145 2.07 -25.56 -3.54
N ASP A 146 2.83 -25.99 -2.54
CA ASP A 146 3.76 -25.12 -1.82
C ASP A 146 4.95 -24.68 -2.68
N GLU A 147 5.48 -25.57 -3.52
CA GLU A 147 6.51 -25.23 -4.52
C GLU A 147 6.02 -24.19 -5.52
N VAL A 148 4.81 -24.39 -6.06
CA VAL A 148 4.19 -23.46 -7.02
C VAL A 148 4.01 -22.08 -6.39
N ALA A 149 3.48 -22.03 -5.16
CA ALA A 149 3.32 -20.76 -4.44
C ALA A 149 4.68 -20.10 -4.11
N ALA A 150 5.71 -20.88 -3.78
CA ALA A 150 7.04 -20.34 -3.49
C ALA A 150 7.73 -19.74 -4.74
N VAL A 151 7.56 -20.36 -5.91
CA VAL A 151 8.06 -19.79 -7.18
C VAL A 151 7.39 -18.45 -7.47
N ASP A 152 6.08 -18.40 -7.28
CA ASP A 152 5.30 -17.17 -7.45
C ASP A 152 5.68 -16.09 -6.43
N GLU A 153 6.01 -16.46 -5.20
CA GLU A 153 6.51 -15.52 -4.19
C GLU A 153 7.86 -14.91 -4.56
N ALA A 154 8.75 -15.70 -5.15
CA ALA A 154 10.11 -15.27 -5.51
C ALA A 154 10.16 -14.40 -6.78
N GLU A 155 9.09 -14.38 -7.60
CA GLU A 155 9.07 -13.62 -8.84
C GLU A 155 9.03 -12.10 -8.56
N ALA A 156 10.13 -11.39 -8.80
CA ALA A 156 10.24 -9.96 -8.52
C ALA A 156 9.19 -9.11 -9.27
N PHE A 157 8.62 -8.12 -8.59
CA PHE A 157 7.90 -7.04 -9.27
C PHE A 157 8.87 -6.02 -9.87
N ASP A 158 8.53 -5.51 -11.05
CA ASP A 158 9.07 -4.26 -11.58
C ASP A 158 8.15 -3.10 -11.16
N LEU A 159 8.67 -2.16 -10.37
CA LEU A 159 7.89 -1.02 -9.88
C LEU A 159 7.47 -0.06 -11.00
N GLY A 160 8.08 -0.15 -12.18
CA GLY A 160 7.68 0.57 -13.38
C GLY A 160 6.51 -0.07 -14.15
N VAL A 161 6.05 -1.26 -13.75
CA VAL A 161 5.00 -2.02 -14.46
C VAL A 161 3.83 -2.31 -13.52
N ALA A 162 2.65 -1.80 -13.87
CA ALA A 162 1.41 -2.08 -13.14
C ALA A 162 0.67 -3.31 -13.72
N PRO A 163 -0.15 -3.99 -12.92
CA PRO A 163 -0.40 -3.76 -11.49
C PRO A 163 0.66 -4.42 -10.58
N LEU A 164 0.84 -3.87 -9.37
CA LEU A 164 1.77 -4.40 -8.36
C LEU A 164 1.11 -5.44 -7.43
N MET A 165 0.26 -6.27 -8.05
CA MET A 165 -0.50 -7.35 -7.46
C MET A 165 -0.64 -8.48 -8.49
N ARG A 166 -0.55 -9.73 -8.06
CA ARG A 166 -0.84 -10.93 -8.85
C ARG A 166 -1.57 -11.98 -8.01
N ALA A 167 -2.29 -12.86 -8.67
CA ALA A 167 -3.02 -13.95 -8.04
C ALA A 167 -2.75 -15.29 -8.74
N HIS A 168 -2.57 -16.35 -7.95
CA HIS A 168 -2.42 -17.71 -8.45
C HIS A 168 -3.35 -18.65 -7.72
N LEU A 169 -4.32 -19.18 -8.45
CA LEU A 169 -5.23 -20.21 -7.98
C LEU A 169 -4.64 -21.60 -8.25
N ILE A 170 -4.48 -22.40 -7.20
CA ILE A 170 -3.96 -23.76 -7.27
C ILE A 170 -5.09 -24.71 -6.87
N ARG A 171 -5.56 -25.52 -7.82
CA ARG A 171 -6.63 -26.50 -7.59
C ARG A 171 -6.04 -27.82 -7.10
N LEU A 172 -6.46 -28.28 -5.93
CA LEU A 172 -6.02 -29.56 -5.37
C LEU A 172 -7.02 -30.69 -5.66
N ASP A 173 -8.32 -30.36 -5.63
CA ASP A 173 -9.41 -31.22 -6.09
C ASP A 173 -10.66 -30.38 -6.41
N ALA A 174 -11.84 -30.98 -6.46
CA ALA A 174 -13.10 -30.28 -6.76
C ALA A 174 -13.54 -29.28 -5.67
N THR A 175 -13.03 -29.42 -4.45
CA THR A 175 -13.46 -28.66 -3.26
C THR A 175 -12.31 -28.05 -2.47
N HIS A 176 -11.06 -28.40 -2.76
CA HIS A 176 -9.88 -27.85 -2.07
C HIS A 176 -9.01 -27.07 -3.04
N HIS A 177 -8.75 -25.82 -2.69
CA HIS A 177 -7.95 -24.91 -3.48
C HIS A 177 -7.01 -24.13 -2.56
N ARG A 178 -5.92 -23.63 -3.14
CA ARG A 178 -5.08 -22.61 -2.51
C ARG A 178 -5.05 -21.38 -3.40
N LEU A 179 -5.13 -20.20 -2.80
CA LEU A 179 -4.93 -18.93 -3.49
C LEU A 179 -3.68 -18.27 -2.92
N ALA A 180 -2.69 -18.02 -3.78
CA ALA A 180 -1.59 -17.13 -3.45
C ALA A 180 -1.92 -15.73 -4.01
N LEU A 181 -1.99 -14.74 -3.12
CA LEU A 181 -2.19 -13.34 -3.49
C LEU A 181 -0.95 -12.55 -3.09
N THR A 182 -0.17 -12.12 -4.08
CA THR A 182 1.12 -11.47 -3.86
C THR A 182 1.08 -10.03 -4.31
N VAL A 183 1.53 -9.12 -3.45
CA VAL A 183 1.59 -7.67 -3.71
C VAL A 183 2.95 -7.11 -3.30
N HIS A 184 3.35 -6.01 -3.91
CA HIS A 184 4.54 -5.30 -3.44
C HIS A 184 4.21 -4.40 -2.25
N HIS A 185 5.04 -4.39 -1.21
CA HIS A 185 4.85 -3.60 0.03
C HIS A 185 4.82 -2.08 -0.22
N ILE A 186 5.23 -1.60 -1.40
CA ILE A 186 5.11 -0.17 -1.78
C ILE A 186 3.66 0.26 -1.99
N VAL A 187 2.74 -0.68 -2.23
CA VAL A 187 1.31 -0.43 -2.47
C VAL A 187 0.39 -1.08 -1.43
N SER A 188 0.96 -1.73 -0.41
CA SER A 188 0.20 -2.42 0.65
C SER A 188 1.02 -2.52 1.95
N ASP A 189 0.36 -2.87 3.04
CA ASP A 189 0.94 -3.18 4.34
C ASP A 189 0.06 -4.19 5.08
N GLY A 190 0.43 -4.58 6.30
CA GLY A 190 -0.33 -5.57 7.07
C GLY A 190 -1.77 -5.14 7.40
N TRP A 191 -2.06 -3.84 7.52
CA TRP A 191 -3.43 -3.37 7.70
C TRP A 191 -4.22 -3.48 6.40
N SER A 192 -3.58 -3.10 5.30
CA SER A 192 -4.14 -3.16 3.95
C SER A 192 -4.45 -4.59 3.51
N SER A 193 -3.67 -5.59 3.96
CA SER A 193 -3.98 -7.01 3.73
C SER A 193 -5.38 -7.39 4.24
N GLY A 194 -5.75 -6.98 5.46
CA GLY A 194 -7.07 -7.25 6.02
C GLY A 194 -8.19 -6.63 5.19
N VAL A 195 -8.03 -5.34 4.83
CA VAL A 195 -8.98 -4.62 3.96
C VAL A 195 -9.13 -5.32 2.60
N MET A 196 -8.02 -5.74 2.00
CA MET A 196 -8.00 -6.41 0.70
C MET A 196 -8.73 -7.75 0.74
N LEU A 197 -8.52 -8.55 1.78
CA LEU A 197 -9.18 -9.85 1.94
C LEU A 197 -10.68 -9.71 2.20
N ASP A 198 -11.08 -8.75 3.04
CA ASP A 198 -12.51 -8.46 3.31
C ASP A 198 -13.24 -8.02 2.04
N GLU A 199 -12.63 -7.11 1.27
CA GLU A 199 -13.20 -6.64 0.01
C GLU A 199 -13.15 -7.71 -1.09
N LEU A 200 -12.10 -8.54 -1.16
CA LEU A 200 -12.03 -9.70 -2.07
C LEU A 200 -13.23 -10.62 -1.85
N ALA A 201 -13.53 -10.93 -0.58
CA ALA A 201 -14.66 -11.77 -0.23
C ALA A 201 -16.01 -11.11 -0.58
N ALA A 202 -16.14 -9.79 -0.38
CA ALA A 202 -17.33 -9.05 -0.77
C ALA A 202 -17.56 -9.05 -2.29
N PHE A 203 -16.51 -8.80 -3.08
CA PHE A 203 -16.56 -8.87 -4.53
C PHE A 203 -16.84 -10.29 -5.03
N TYR A 204 -16.16 -11.29 -4.49
CA TYR A 204 -16.38 -12.69 -4.87
C TYR A 204 -17.83 -13.11 -4.66
N ARG A 205 -18.41 -12.82 -3.48
CA ARG A 205 -19.83 -13.11 -3.21
C ARG A 205 -20.75 -12.42 -4.21
N ALA A 206 -20.51 -11.14 -4.49
CA ALA A 206 -21.32 -10.37 -5.42
C ALA A 206 -21.27 -10.98 -6.83
N TYR A 207 -20.08 -11.28 -7.35
CA TYR A 207 -19.91 -11.84 -8.70
C TYR A 207 -20.38 -13.29 -8.81
N ALA A 208 -20.16 -14.13 -7.80
CA ALA A 208 -20.60 -15.53 -7.79
C ALA A 208 -22.12 -15.69 -7.69
N THR A 209 -22.83 -14.67 -7.19
CA THR A 209 -24.29 -14.70 -7.00
C THR A 209 -25.03 -13.72 -7.92
N ASP A 210 -24.31 -13.04 -8.80
CA ASP A 210 -24.84 -11.97 -9.66
C ASP A 210 -25.63 -10.90 -8.87
N THR A 211 -25.08 -10.47 -7.73
CA THR A 211 -25.66 -9.44 -6.87
C THR A 211 -24.83 -8.15 -6.86
N PRO A 212 -25.41 -6.99 -6.50
CA PRO A 212 -24.66 -5.74 -6.42
C PRO A 212 -23.55 -5.79 -5.37
N VAL A 213 -22.39 -5.19 -5.67
CA VAL A 213 -21.27 -5.06 -4.74
C VAL A 213 -21.65 -4.11 -3.58
N PRO A 214 -21.58 -4.52 -2.31
CA PRO A 214 -22.03 -3.73 -1.16
C PRO A 214 -20.93 -2.78 -0.62
N LEU A 215 -20.08 -2.21 -1.48
CA LEU A 215 -18.95 -1.37 -1.07
C LEU A 215 -19.15 0.08 -1.52
N ALA A 216 -19.17 1.00 -0.56
CA ALA A 216 -19.23 2.43 -0.84
C ALA A 216 -17.96 2.91 -1.59
N PRO A 217 -18.04 3.94 -2.43
CA PRO A 217 -16.86 4.54 -3.07
C PRO A 217 -15.84 5.03 -2.03
N LEU A 218 -14.56 4.87 -2.33
CA LEU A 218 -13.48 5.40 -1.49
C LEU A 218 -13.35 6.92 -1.70
N PRO A 219 -13.54 7.74 -0.64
CA PRO A 219 -13.46 9.19 -0.76
C PRO A 219 -12.00 9.69 -0.84
N ILE A 220 -11.06 8.90 -0.33
CA ILE A 220 -9.62 9.21 -0.28
C ILE A 220 -8.87 8.03 -0.89
N GLN A 221 -7.87 8.34 -1.70
CA GLN A 221 -6.92 7.37 -2.26
C GLN A 221 -5.50 7.65 -1.72
N TYR A 222 -4.60 6.67 -1.81
CA TYR A 222 -3.27 6.78 -1.20
C TYR A 222 -2.46 7.97 -1.75
N ALA A 223 -2.65 8.33 -3.02
CA ALA A 223 -2.01 9.50 -3.62
C ALA A 223 -2.45 10.83 -2.95
N ASP A 224 -3.69 10.92 -2.47
CA ASP A 224 -4.18 12.07 -1.71
C ASP A 224 -3.41 12.19 -0.39
N TYR A 225 -3.20 11.06 0.30
CA TYR A 225 -2.39 10.99 1.53
C TYR A 225 -0.93 11.36 1.27
N ALA A 226 -0.30 10.83 0.22
CA ALA A 226 1.09 11.10 -0.11
C ALA A 226 1.33 12.61 -0.35
N LEU A 227 0.42 13.24 -1.09
CA LEU A 227 0.47 14.67 -1.37
C LEU A 227 0.19 15.51 -0.11
N TRP A 228 -0.83 15.14 0.67
CA TRP A 228 -1.14 15.78 1.94
C TRP A 228 0.06 15.72 2.90
N GLN A 229 0.69 14.55 3.06
CA GLN A 229 1.83 14.36 3.96
C GLN A 229 2.99 15.28 3.60
N ARG A 230 3.33 15.39 2.30
CA ARG A 230 4.40 16.28 1.85
C ARG A 230 4.09 17.72 2.17
N ARG A 231 2.92 18.21 1.74
CA ARG A 231 2.49 19.59 1.98
C ARG A 231 2.48 19.94 3.47
N TRP A 232 2.01 19.02 4.30
CA TRP A 232 1.95 19.17 5.74
C TRP A 232 3.34 19.25 6.39
N LEU A 233 4.26 18.36 5.98
CA LEU A 233 5.64 18.37 6.48
C LEU A 233 6.44 19.58 5.98
N ASP A 234 6.30 19.96 4.71
CA ASP A 234 6.97 21.11 4.09
C ASP A 234 6.52 22.45 4.71
N ALA A 235 5.31 22.50 5.26
CA ALA A 235 4.77 23.71 5.87
C ALA A 235 5.25 23.95 7.31
N GLY A 236 6.21 23.17 7.82
CA GLY A 236 6.92 23.41 9.08
C GLY A 236 6.89 22.25 10.08
N GLU A 237 5.98 21.31 9.92
CA GLU A 237 5.85 20.17 10.83
C GLU A 237 7.06 19.22 10.79
N ARG A 238 7.76 19.17 9.65
CA ARG A 238 9.02 18.42 9.51
C ARG A 238 10.03 18.83 10.57
N ASP A 239 10.27 20.13 10.73
CA ASP A 239 11.32 20.63 11.63
C ASP A 239 11.00 20.32 13.09
N ARG A 240 9.73 20.47 13.48
CA ARG A 240 9.25 20.14 14.82
C ARG A 240 9.45 18.66 15.15
N GLN A 241 9.04 17.76 14.25
CA GLN A 241 9.19 16.31 14.48
C GLN A 241 10.66 15.88 14.45
N LEU A 242 11.47 16.44 13.55
CA LEU A 242 12.90 16.16 13.50
C LEU A 242 13.62 16.62 14.77
N ALA A 243 13.29 17.80 15.30
CA ALA A 243 13.87 18.30 16.55
C ALA A 243 13.61 17.32 17.71
N PHE A 244 12.36 16.86 17.86
CA PHE A 244 11.98 15.88 18.87
C PHE A 244 12.79 14.58 18.78
N TRP A 245 12.94 14.03 17.57
CA TRP A 245 13.70 12.78 17.38
C TRP A 245 15.20 12.96 17.56
N ARG A 246 15.77 14.09 17.12
CA ARG A 246 17.20 14.42 17.32
C ARG A 246 17.56 14.52 18.80
N GLU A 247 16.68 15.11 19.61
CA GLU A 247 16.87 15.20 21.06
C GLU A 247 16.87 13.82 21.75
N ARG A 248 16.05 12.88 21.25
CA ARG A 248 15.84 11.57 21.89
C ARG A 248 16.77 10.48 21.40
N LEU A 249 17.12 10.49 20.12
CA LEU A 249 18.02 9.54 19.49
C LEU A 249 19.47 9.98 19.76
N ASP A 250 19.86 9.93 21.03
CA ASP A 250 21.24 10.17 21.46
C ASP A 250 22.11 8.97 21.05
N PRO A 251 23.14 9.17 20.21
CA PRO A 251 24.08 8.12 19.80
C PRO A 251 24.79 7.43 20.97
N GLN A 252 24.82 8.05 22.15
CA GLN A 252 25.48 7.53 23.35
C GLN A 252 24.63 6.53 24.14
N ARG A 253 23.35 6.32 23.78
CA ARG A 253 22.44 5.37 24.47
C ARG A 253 22.80 3.89 24.32
N GLY A 254 23.95 3.60 23.72
CA GLY A 254 24.52 2.26 23.62
C GLY A 254 23.86 1.42 22.52
N VAL A 255 24.57 0.38 22.11
CA VAL A 255 24.05 -0.61 21.16
C VAL A 255 23.56 -1.80 21.96
N LEU A 256 22.33 -2.26 21.72
CA LEU A 256 21.83 -3.50 22.30
C LEU A 256 22.68 -4.67 21.78
N ALA A 257 23.43 -5.31 22.68
CA ALA A 257 24.15 -6.55 22.38
C ALA A 257 23.20 -7.73 22.51
N LEU A 258 22.92 -8.41 21.41
CA LEU A 258 22.15 -9.65 21.41
C LEU A 258 23.07 -10.83 21.73
N PRO A 259 22.68 -11.75 22.64
CA PRO A 259 23.45 -12.97 22.90
C PRO A 259 23.68 -13.76 21.61
N GLY A 260 24.92 -14.18 21.36
CA GLY A 260 25.29 -14.97 20.17
C GLY A 260 25.52 -14.15 18.89
N ALA A 261 25.42 -12.82 18.93
CA ALA A 261 25.82 -12.00 17.79
C ALA A 261 27.34 -12.08 17.56
N ALA A 262 27.76 -12.49 16.37
CA ALA A 262 29.15 -12.35 15.95
C ALA A 262 29.58 -10.86 16.03
N ALA A 263 30.87 -10.63 16.27
CA ALA A 263 31.41 -9.26 16.24
C ALA A 263 31.02 -8.59 14.92
N ARG A 264 30.33 -7.44 14.99
CA ARG A 264 29.96 -6.71 13.77
C ARG A 264 31.22 -6.45 12.95
N PRO A 265 31.21 -6.70 11.63
CA PRO A 265 32.36 -6.39 10.78
C PRO A 265 32.74 -4.91 10.97
N ALA A 266 34.05 -4.66 11.08
CA ALA A 266 34.55 -3.29 11.25
C ALA A 266 34.06 -2.43 10.08
N ARG A 267 33.60 -1.21 10.36
CA ARG A 267 33.14 -0.27 9.33
C ARG A 267 34.27 -0.08 8.31
N ARG A 268 33.98 -0.29 7.04
CA ARG A 268 34.82 0.20 5.93
C ARG A 268 34.63 1.69 5.75
#